data_AF-F6HAH6-F1
#
_entry.id   AF-F6HAH6-F1
#
_cell.length_a   1.000
_cell.length_b   1.000
_cell.length_c   1.000
_cell.angle_alpha   90.00
_cell.angle_beta   90.00
_cell.angle_gamma   90.00
#
_symmetry.space_group_name_H-M   'P 1'
#
loop_
_entity.id
_entity.type
_entity.pdbx_description
1 polymer ?
#
loop_
_entity_poly.entity_id
_entity_poly.type
_entity_poly.pdbx_seq_one_letter_code
_entity_poly.pdbx_strand_id
1 'polypeptide(L)'
;MIGCIAAQSIGEPATQMTLNTFHYAGVSAKNVTLGVPRLREIINVAKIIKTPSLSVCLKPEVNKTKENAKNVQCALENTTLRSVTQAIEAWYDPDPTSTMIEEDFEFVKAYYEMPDEEIDPEKISPWLLRIELNREMMVDKKISMATNRIVDSRNLDKYCEFCSV
;
A
#
# COMPACT_ATOMS: atom_id res chain seq x y z
N MET A 1 44.17 -3.81 -29.69
CA MET A 1 43.50 -4.84 -28.87
C MET A 1 42.80 -4.16 -27.70
N ILE A 2 41.70 -3.45 -27.95
CA ILE A 2 41.08 -2.55 -26.95
C ILE A 2 40.05 -3.31 -26.10
N GLY A 3 39.32 -4.25 -26.71
CA GLY A 3 38.26 -5.00 -26.02
C GLY A 3 38.76 -5.85 -24.84
N CYS A 4 39.89 -6.54 -25.00
CA CYS A 4 40.47 -7.35 -23.93
C CYS A 4 40.93 -6.49 -22.73
N ILE A 5 41.57 -5.36 -23.00
CA ILE A 5 42.02 -4.42 -21.95
C ILE A 5 40.81 -3.85 -21.23
N ALA A 6 39.80 -3.37 -21.96
CA ALA A 6 38.58 -2.82 -21.37
C ALA A 6 37.81 -3.86 -20.53
N ALA A 7 37.70 -5.10 -21.00
CA ALA A 7 37.03 -6.17 -20.26
C ALA A 7 37.74 -6.48 -18.93
N GLN A 8 39.08 -6.56 -18.94
CA GLN A 8 39.85 -6.82 -17.73
C GLN A 8 39.78 -5.65 -16.74
N SER A 9 39.86 -4.41 -17.23
CA SER A 9 39.74 -3.20 -16.41
C SER A 9 38.38 -3.05 -15.72
N ILE A 10 37.31 -3.68 -16.22
CA ILE A 10 35.98 -3.69 -15.58
C ILE A 10 35.79 -4.94 -14.70
N GLY A 11 36.27 -6.10 -15.14
CA GLY A 11 36.02 -7.38 -14.48
C GLY A 11 36.71 -7.52 -13.11
N GLU A 12 37.98 -7.11 -13.00
CA GLU A 12 38.75 -7.21 -11.76
C GLU A 12 38.21 -6.32 -10.62
N PRO A 13 37.88 -5.02 -10.82
CA PRO A 13 37.28 -4.23 -9.75
C PRO A 13 35.87 -4.69 -9.38
N ALA A 14 35.09 -5.25 -10.32
CA ALA A 14 33.72 -5.70 -10.03
C ALA A 14 33.69 -6.82 -8.98
N THR A 15 34.62 -7.76 -9.03
CA THR A 15 34.72 -8.84 -8.03
C THR A 15 35.14 -8.29 -6.68
N GLN A 16 36.09 -7.35 -6.63
CA GLN A 16 36.50 -6.66 -5.41
C GLN A 16 35.36 -5.86 -4.77
N MET A 17 34.59 -5.13 -5.57
CA MET A 17 33.44 -4.36 -5.09
C MET A 17 32.36 -5.25 -4.47
N THR A 18 32.23 -6.50 -4.88
CA THR A 18 31.19 -7.42 -4.36
C THR A 18 31.37 -7.75 -2.89
N LEU A 19 32.62 -7.77 -2.41
CA LEU A 19 32.91 -8.05 -1.00
C LEU A 19 32.68 -6.81 -0.12
N ASN A 20 32.78 -5.60 -0.67
CA ASN A 20 32.66 -4.34 0.07
C ASN A 20 31.21 -3.83 0.24
N THR A 21 30.23 -4.45 -0.42
CA THR A 21 28.88 -3.89 -0.53
C THR A 21 27.96 -4.11 0.66
N PHE A 22 28.36 -4.94 1.64
CA PHE A 22 27.59 -5.17 2.87
C PHE A 22 27.86 -4.10 3.95
N HIS A 23 28.85 -3.22 3.76
CA HIS A 23 29.29 -2.26 4.78
C HIS A 23 29.17 -0.79 4.37
N TYR A 24 28.37 -0.46 3.33
CA TYR A 24 27.98 0.94 3.09
C TYR A 24 26.97 1.39 4.18
N ALA A 25 27.50 1.60 5.39
CA ALA A 25 26.79 2.13 6.53
C ALA A 25 26.60 3.64 6.32
N GLY A 26 25.35 4.12 6.29
CA GLY A 26 25.09 5.55 6.39
C GLY A 26 23.80 6.08 5.75
N VAL A 27 23.11 5.31 4.90
CA VAL A 27 21.85 5.77 4.30
C VAL A 27 20.76 4.72 4.54
N SER A 28 19.68 5.17 5.17
CA SER A 28 18.62 4.34 5.75
C SER A 28 18.11 3.23 4.82
N ALA A 29 18.30 1.99 5.27
CA ALA A 29 17.40 0.84 5.09
C ALA A 29 16.91 0.48 3.67
N LYS A 30 17.72 0.64 2.61
CA LYS A 30 17.45 -0.02 1.32
C LYS A 30 18.47 -1.11 1.06
N ASN A 31 18.02 -2.37 1.11
CA ASN A 31 18.76 -3.50 0.58
C ASN A 31 18.85 -3.32 -0.94
N VAL A 32 19.96 -2.76 -1.42
CA VAL A 32 20.23 -2.61 -2.86
C VAL A 32 21.17 -3.74 -3.27
N THR A 33 20.85 -4.46 -4.35
CA THR A 33 21.81 -5.38 -4.97
C THR A 33 22.97 -4.58 -5.54
N LEU A 34 24.19 -4.88 -5.08
CA LEU A 34 25.42 -4.25 -5.53
C LEU A 34 26.44 -5.33 -5.93
N GLY A 35 27.58 -4.91 -6.51
CA GLY A 35 28.66 -5.81 -6.92
C GLY A 35 28.32 -6.70 -8.13
N VAL A 36 28.92 -7.89 -8.17
CA VAL A 36 28.78 -8.89 -9.24
C VAL A 36 27.33 -9.31 -9.47
N PRO A 37 26.48 -9.54 -8.45
CA PRO A 37 25.07 -9.82 -8.67
C PRO A 37 24.36 -8.74 -9.52
N ARG A 38 24.64 -7.46 -9.25
CA ARG A 38 24.06 -6.35 -10.01
C ARG A 38 24.67 -6.23 -11.41
N LEU A 39 25.97 -6.43 -11.53
CA LEU A 39 26.65 -6.45 -12.84
C LEU A 39 26.06 -7.53 -13.76
N ARG A 40 25.78 -8.72 -13.22
CA ARG A 40 25.15 -9.82 -13.96
C ARG A 40 23.74 -9.47 -14.44
N GLU A 41 22.94 -8.78 -13.62
CA GLU A 41 21.60 -8.31 -14.02
C GLU A 41 21.68 -7.31 -15.18
N ILE A 42 22.65 -6.37 -15.14
CA ILE A 42 22.84 -5.33 -16.16
C ILE A 42 23.31 -5.93 -17.48
N ILE A 43 24.36 -6.76 -17.47
CA ILE A 43 24.94 -7.36 -18.69
C ILE A 43 23.92 -8.24 -19.41
N ASN A 44 23.11 -9.00 -18.68
CA ASN A 44 22.12 -9.89 -19.29
C ASN A 44 20.79 -9.20 -19.62
N VAL A 45 20.66 -7.89 -19.33
CA VAL A 45 19.40 -7.14 -19.52
C VAL A 45 18.22 -7.89 -18.89
N ALA A 46 18.38 -8.27 -17.62
CA ALA A 46 17.39 -9.07 -16.92
C ALA A 46 16.06 -8.31 -16.80
N LYS A 47 14.95 -8.92 -17.23
CA LYS A 47 13.61 -8.33 -17.11
C LYS A 47 13.15 -8.18 -15.65
N ILE A 48 13.55 -9.13 -14.81
CA ILE A 48 13.22 -9.16 -13.39
C ILE A 48 14.52 -9.01 -12.62
N ILE A 49 14.68 -7.87 -11.94
CA ILE A 49 15.82 -7.57 -11.07
C ILE A 49 15.43 -7.76 -9.61
N LYS A 50 16.36 -8.16 -8.76
CA LYS A 50 16.03 -8.52 -7.36
C LYS A 50 15.60 -7.32 -6.52
N THR A 51 16.23 -6.17 -6.70
CA THR A 51 15.91 -4.95 -5.93
C THR A 51 15.68 -3.78 -6.90
N PRO A 52 14.49 -3.70 -7.53
CA PRO A 52 14.14 -2.56 -8.35
C PRO A 52 14.06 -1.30 -7.49
N SER A 53 14.64 -0.21 -7.98
CA SER A 53 14.58 1.08 -7.32
C SER A 53 14.28 2.18 -8.32
N LEU A 54 13.50 3.15 -7.87
CA LEU A 54 13.16 4.35 -8.61
C LEU A 54 13.41 5.56 -7.71
N SER A 55 14.17 6.53 -8.21
CA SER A 55 14.35 7.83 -7.56
C SER A 55 13.45 8.84 -8.26
N VAL A 56 12.43 9.32 -7.55
CA VAL A 56 11.48 10.31 -8.08
C VAL A 56 11.88 11.69 -7.57
N CYS A 57 12.23 12.59 -8.48
CA CYS A 57 12.52 13.98 -8.14
C CYS A 57 11.23 14.80 -8.11
N LEU A 58 11.03 15.57 -7.05
CA LEU A 58 9.86 16.43 -6.89
C LEU A 58 10.00 17.71 -7.71
N LYS A 59 8.88 18.21 -8.26
CA LYS A 59 8.86 19.50 -8.97
C LYS A 59 9.20 20.66 -8.02
N PRO A 60 9.79 21.77 -8.53
CA PRO A 60 10.19 22.91 -7.69
C PRO A 60 9.07 23.52 -6.84
N GLU A 61 7.82 23.40 -7.29
CA GLU A 61 6.62 23.89 -6.60
C GLU A 61 6.34 23.12 -5.31
N VAL A 62 6.55 21.80 -5.32
CA VAL A 62 6.20 20.90 -4.21
C VAL A 62 7.40 20.46 -3.36
N ASN A 63 8.62 20.70 -3.84
CA ASN A 63 9.87 20.26 -3.18
C ASN A 63 10.33 21.14 -2.00
N LYS A 64 9.61 22.21 -1.66
CA LYS A 64 10.05 23.18 -0.64
C LYS A 64 9.65 22.80 0.79
N THR A 65 8.56 22.04 0.95
CA THR A 65 7.97 21.75 2.25
C THR A 65 7.82 20.25 2.44
N LYS A 66 8.17 19.76 3.64
CA LYS A 66 8.04 18.33 4.01
C LYS A 66 6.61 17.81 3.85
N GLU A 67 5.61 18.63 4.15
CA GLU A 67 4.19 18.26 4.02
C GLU A 67 3.79 17.97 2.58
N ASN A 68 4.22 18.79 1.63
CA ASN A 68 3.96 18.59 0.21
C ASN A 68 4.67 17.34 -0.32
N ALA A 69 5.91 17.10 0.12
CA ALA A 69 6.63 15.87 -0.19
C ALA A 69 5.89 14.63 0.35
N LYS A 70 5.36 14.70 1.59
CA LYS A 70 4.57 13.61 2.17
C LYS A 70 3.27 13.39 1.41
N ASN A 71 2.59 14.44 0.94
CA ASN A 71 1.39 14.30 0.12
C ASN A 71 1.67 13.54 -1.19
N VAL A 72 2.79 13.84 -1.86
CA VAL A 72 3.20 13.11 -3.06
C VAL A 72 3.60 11.67 -2.74
N GLN A 73 4.28 11.44 -1.61
CA GLN A 73 4.61 10.11 -1.14
C GLN A 73 3.35 9.26 -0.93
N CYS A 74 2.37 9.76 -0.17
CA CYS A 74 1.11 9.06 0.07
C CYS A 74 0.34 8.79 -1.24
N ALA A 75 0.46 9.65 -2.25
CA ALA A 75 -0.18 9.46 -3.55
C ALA A 75 0.52 8.40 -4.43
N LEU A 76 1.83 8.18 -4.26
CA LEU A 76 2.61 7.20 -5.01
C LEU A 76 2.67 5.83 -4.31
N GLU A 77 2.51 5.81 -3.00
CA GLU A 77 2.55 4.59 -2.21
C GLU A 77 1.32 3.72 -2.49
N ASN A 78 1.56 2.47 -2.91
CA ASN A 78 0.48 1.51 -3.07
C ASN A 78 -0.06 1.11 -1.70
N THR A 79 -1.26 1.58 -1.38
CA THR A 79 -1.97 1.21 -0.15
C THR A 79 -3.11 0.28 -0.49
N THR A 80 -3.07 -0.93 0.07
CA THR A 80 -4.16 -1.90 -0.03
C THR A 80 -5.03 -1.82 1.22
N LEU A 81 -6.31 -2.19 1.12
CA LEU A 81 -7.22 -2.26 2.28
C LEU A 81 -6.61 -3.08 3.42
N ARG A 82 -6.02 -4.24 3.08
CA ARG A 82 -5.27 -5.10 4.02
C ARG A 82 -4.22 -4.36 4.85
N SER A 83 -3.54 -3.36 4.28
CA SER A 83 -2.48 -2.63 5.01
C SER A 83 -3.00 -1.64 6.04
N VAL A 84 -4.30 -1.34 6.01
CA VAL A 84 -4.98 -0.36 6.86
C VAL A 84 -5.98 -1.02 7.79
N THR A 85 -6.52 -2.18 7.40
CA THR A 85 -7.43 -2.97 8.21
C THR A 85 -6.74 -3.58 9.43
N GLN A 86 -7.35 -3.40 10.59
CA GLN A 86 -6.96 -4.02 11.85
C GLN A 86 -7.59 -5.40 12.00
N ALA A 87 -8.90 -5.51 11.79
CA ALA A 87 -9.65 -6.75 11.89
C ALA A 87 -10.75 -6.83 10.82
N ILE A 88 -11.09 -8.05 10.43
CA ILE A 88 -12.21 -8.37 9.54
C ILE A 88 -13.00 -9.50 10.20
N GLU A 89 -14.28 -9.26 10.43
CA GLU A 89 -15.18 -10.21 11.07
C GLU A 89 -16.44 -10.38 10.24
N ALA A 90 -16.92 -11.61 10.14
CA ALA A 90 -18.18 -11.92 9.47
C ALA A 90 -19.20 -12.33 10.53
N TRP A 91 -20.31 -11.60 10.59
CA TRP A 91 -21.41 -11.80 11.51
C TRP A 91 -22.66 -12.23 10.74
N TYR A 92 -23.52 -12.99 11.39
CA TYR A 92 -24.82 -13.34 10.84
C TYR A 92 -25.89 -12.54 11.59
N ASP A 93 -26.52 -11.62 10.89
CA ASP A 93 -27.58 -10.76 11.41
C ASP A 93 -28.90 -11.06 10.67
N PRO A 94 -29.88 -11.71 11.33
CA PRO A 94 -31.15 -12.06 10.71
C PRO A 94 -31.99 -10.85 10.31
N ASP A 95 -31.84 -9.73 11.03
CA ASP A 95 -32.56 -8.47 10.78
C ASP A 95 -31.56 -7.42 10.31
N PRO A 96 -31.65 -6.94 9.06
CA PRO A 96 -30.69 -5.97 8.52
C PRO A 96 -30.84 -4.57 9.14
N THR A 97 -31.96 -4.27 9.82
CA THR A 97 -32.23 -2.94 10.39
C THR A 97 -31.70 -2.78 11.81
N SER A 98 -31.31 -3.88 12.45
CA SER A 98 -30.73 -3.91 13.78
C SER A 98 -29.39 -4.63 13.74
N THR A 99 -28.65 -4.62 14.84
CA THR A 99 -27.47 -5.48 14.94
C THR A 99 -27.30 -6.12 16.30
N MET A 100 -26.73 -7.33 16.31
CA MET A 100 -26.32 -8.05 17.52
C MET A 100 -25.06 -7.47 18.18
N ILE A 101 -24.35 -6.56 17.51
CA ILE A 101 -23.12 -5.95 18.01
C ILE A 101 -23.45 -4.69 18.82
N GLU A 102 -23.23 -4.73 20.14
CA GLU A 102 -23.60 -3.62 21.05
C GLU A 102 -22.90 -2.30 20.70
N GLU A 103 -21.65 -2.37 20.23
CA GLU A 103 -20.84 -1.19 19.89
C GLU A 103 -21.37 -0.45 18.65
N ASP A 104 -21.91 -1.19 17.68
CA ASP A 104 -22.36 -0.64 16.40
C ASP A 104 -23.88 -0.40 16.37
N PHE A 105 -24.62 -0.81 17.43
CA PHE A 105 -26.09 -0.74 17.49
C PHE A 105 -26.65 0.65 17.20
N GLU A 106 -26.15 1.67 17.89
CA GLU A 106 -26.63 3.05 17.73
C GLU A 106 -26.30 3.60 16.33
N PHE A 107 -25.13 3.22 15.78
CA PHE A 107 -24.69 3.66 14.46
C PHE A 107 -25.55 3.07 13.34
N VAL A 108 -25.77 1.75 13.37
CA VAL A 108 -26.60 1.05 12.39
C VAL A 108 -28.05 1.54 12.45
N LYS A 109 -28.59 1.72 13.67
CA LYS A 109 -29.95 2.22 13.86
C LYS A 109 -30.13 3.63 13.28
N ALA A 110 -29.19 4.54 13.57
CA ALA A 110 -29.23 5.90 13.03
C ALA A 110 -29.16 5.93 11.49
N TYR A 111 -28.37 5.04 10.88
CA TYR A 111 -28.27 4.93 9.42
C TYR A 111 -29.60 4.58 8.75
N TYR A 112 -30.35 3.63 9.31
CA TYR A 112 -31.65 3.23 8.74
C TYR A 112 -32.83 4.13 9.15
N GLU A 113 -32.71 4.93 10.22
CA GLU A 113 -33.70 5.93 10.60
C GLU A 113 -33.72 7.14 9.64
N MET A 114 -32.57 7.47 9.05
CA MET A 114 -32.41 8.55 8.07
C MET A 114 -31.65 8.04 6.85
N PRO A 115 -32.28 7.20 6.01
CA PRO A 115 -31.59 6.58 4.88
C PRO A 115 -31.23 7.63 3.82
N ASP A 116 -29.96 7.66 3.42
CA ASP A 116 -29.50 8.47 2.28
C ASP A 116 -30.03 7.93 0.94
N GLU A 117 -30.37 6.63 0.88
CA GLU A 117 -30.93 5.93 -0.28
C GLU A 117 -32.10 5.02 0.14
N GLU A 118 -33.16 4.96 -0.67
CA GLU A 118 -34.29 4.04 -0.45
C GLU A 118 -33.87 2.59 -0.80
N ILE A 119 -33.22 1.91 0.13
CA ILE A 119 -32.82 0.50 -0.01
C ILE A 119 -33.90 -0.38 0.62
N ASP A 120 -34.40 -1.34 -0.17
CA ASP A 120 -35.37 -2.34 0.29
C ASP A 120 -34.69 -3.36 1.22
N PRO A 121 -35.02 -3.41 2.52
CA PRO A 121 -34.35 -4.26 3.50
C PRO A 121 -34.44 -5.75 3.17
N GLU A 122 -35.50 -6.18 2.48
CA GLU A 122 -35.72 -7.58 2.09
C GLU A 122 -34.72 -8.07 1.03
N LYS A 123 -34.02 -7.16 0.36
CA LYS A 123 -33.00 -7.49 -0.66
C LYS A 123 -31.57 -7.58 -0.10
N ILE A 124 -31.38 -7.31 1.19
CA ILE A 124 -30.06 -7.32 1.83
C ILE A 124 -29.76 -8.73 2.36
N SER A 125 -28.50 -9.17 2.25
CA SER A 125 -28.09 -10.45 2.80
C SER A 125 -28.01 -10.38 4.34
N PRO A 126 -28.36 -11.46 5.06
CA PRO A 126 -28.21 -11.54 6.52
C PRO A 126 -26.75 -11.71 6.98
N TRP A 127 -25.78 -11.61 6.07
CA TRP A 127 -24.37 -11.68 6.39
C TRP A 127 -23.80 -10.26 6.46
N LEU A 128 -23.29 -9.89 7.63
CA LEU A 128 -22.65 -8.62 7.90
C LEU A 128 -21.13 -8.81 7.87
N LEU A 129 -20.42 -8.00 7.09
CA LEU A 129 -18.96 -7.94 7.10
C LEU A 129 -18.51 -6.68 7.84
N ARG A 130 -17.96 -6.86 9.04
CA ARG A 130 -17.39 -5.78 9.86
C ARG A 130 -15.91 -5.63 9.54
N ILE A 131 -15.49 -4.43 9.14
CA ILE A 131 -14.09 -4.11 8.88
C ILE A 131 -13.67 -3.01 9.85
N GLU A 132 -12.76 -3.35 10.77
CA GLU A 132 -12.17 -2.38 11.70
C GLU A 132 -10.90 -1.79 11.05
N LEU A 133 -10.83 -0.47 10.94
CA LEU A 133 -9.68 0.23 10.34
C LEU A 133 -8.76 0.80 11.41
N ASN A 134 -7.44 0.64 11.23
CA ASN A 134 -6.47 1.22 12.14
C ASN A 134 -6.38 2.74 11.97
N ARG A 135 -6.76 3.48 13.01
CA ARG A 135 -6.79 4.96 13.03
C ARG A 135 -5.43 5.61 12.79
N GLU A 136 -4.35 5.07 13.37
CA GLU A 136 -3.00 5.63 13.20
C GLU A 136 -2.56 5.53 11.74
N MET A 137 -2.81 4.39 11.11
CA MET A 137 -2.51 4.16 9.69
C MET A 137 -3.34 5.05 8.76
N MET A 138 -4.61 5.28 9.09
CA MET A 138 -5.49 6.18 8.34
C MET A 138 -4.97 7.63 8.36
N VAL A 139 -4.52 8.10 9.52
CA VAL A 139 -3.96 9.45 9.67
C VAL A 139 -2.62 9.58 8.95
N ASP A 140 -1.74 8.59 9.07
CA ASP A 140 -0.42 8.65 8.45
C ASP A 140 -0.50 8.68 6.92
N LYS A 141 -1.44 7.90 6.36
CA LYS A 141 -1.70 7.79 4.93
C LYS A 141 -2.65 8.87 4.37
N LYS A 142 -3.20 9.73 5.23
CA LYS A 142 -4.18 10.77 4.87
C LYS A 142 -5.38 10.20 4.10
N ILE A 143 -5.90 9.07 4.56
CA ILE A 143 -7.08 8.42 3.98
C ILE A 143 -8.31 8.87 4.76
N SER A 144 -9.35 9.29 4.05
CA SER A 144 -10.67 9.59 4.61
C SER A 144 -11.67 8.53 4.13
N MET A 145 -12.68 8.20 4.95
CA MET A 145 -13.70 7.19 4.63
C MET A 145 -14.48 7.53 3.35
N ALA A 146 -14.66 8.81 3.04
CA ALA A 146 -15.34 9.25 1.81
C ALA A 146 -14.44 9.19 0.56
N THR A 147 -13.17 8.79 0.70
CA THR A 147 -12.20 8.83 -0.41
C THR A 147 -12.11 7.48 -1.10
N ASN A 148 -12.58 7.41 -2.36
CA ASN A 148 -12.47 6.25 -3.27
C ASN A 148 -11.03 5.87 -3.70
N ARG A 149 -10.01 6.18 -2.88
CA ARG A 149 -8.59 5.91 -3.16
C ARG A 149 -8.15 4.52 -2.75
N ILE A 150 -8.98 3.76 -2.06
CA ILE A 150 -8.73 2.34 -1.80
C ILE A 150 -9.02 1.61 -3.11
N VAL A 151 -7.99 1.48 -3.95
CA VAL A 151 -8.09 0.73 -5.20
C VAL A 151 -8.30 -0.73 -4.82
N ASP A 152 -9.54 -1.20 -4.91
CA ASP A 152 -9.80 -2.62 -4.86
C ASP A 152 -9.24 -3.27 -6.13
N SER A 153 -8.20 -4.09 -5.95
CA SER A 153 -7.59 -4.85 -7.05
C SER A 153 -8.52 -5.95 -7.59
N ARG A 154 -9.72 -6.11 -7.02
CA ARG A 154 -10.73 -7.07 -7.48
C ARG A 154 -12.11 -6.43 -7.39
N ASN A 155 -12.81 -6.35 -8.52
CA ASN A 155 -14.26 -6.13 -8.58
C ASN A 155 -14.99 -6.89 -7.46
N LEU A 156 -15.43 -6.17 -6.43
CA LEU A 156 -16.32 -6.66 -5.37
C LEU A 156 -17.41 -5.61 -5.12
N ASP A 157 -18.08 -5.17 -6.19
CA ASP A 157 -19.23 -4.26 -6.19
C ASP A 157 -20.49 -4.80 -5.47
N LYS A 158 -20.40 -5.75 -4.52
CA LYS A 158 -21.62 -6.48 -4.08
C LYS A 158 -21.82 -6.83 -2.62
N TYR A 159 -20.95 -6.51 -1.67
CA TYR A 159 -21.20 -6.95 -0.29
C TYR A 159 -20.89 -5.88 0.76
N CYS A 160 -21.98 -5.28 1.26
CA CYS A 160 -22.18 -4.56 2.52
C CYS A 160 -20.99 -3.76 3.06
N GLU A 161 -21.08 -2.43 2.91
CA GLU A 161 -20.20 -1.47 3.58
C GLU A 161 -20.79 -1.04 4.93
N PHE A 162 -20.26 -1.60 6.02
CA PHE A 162 -20.24 -0.91 7.31
C PHE A 162 -18.79 -0.92 7.83
N CYS A 163 -18.12 0.22 7.67
CA CYS A 163 -16.82 0.49 8.28
C CYS A 163 -17.05 1.33 9.55
N SER A 164 -16.93 0.73 10.73
CA SER A 164 -16.81 1.47 11.99
C SER A 164 -15.33 1.83 12.21
N VAL A 165 -15.08 3.06 12.66
CA VAL A 165 -13.73 3.62 12.97
C VAL A 165 -13.34 3.33 14.39
#